data_AF-A0AA43TWR4-F1
#
_entry.id   AF-A0AA43TWR4-F1
#
_cell.length_a   1.000
_cell.length_b   1.000
_cell.length_c   1.000
_cell.angle_alpha   90.00
_cell.angle_beta   90.00
_cell.angle_gamma   90.00
#
_symmetry.space_group_name_H-M   'P 1'
#
loop_
_entity.id
_entity.type
_entity.pdbx_description
1 polymer ?
#
loop_
_entity_poly.entity_id
_entity_poly.type
_entity_poly.pdbx_seq_one_letter_code
_entity_poly.pdbx_strand_id
1 'polypeptide(L)'
;MDAALDDLADPQRRPEILQFLARPFRWRHQATHDVSAQRNTPTKPTQPTIYKPSAGPLLSRPHRDISGRRHVPVLVNANRFPFLRIKKPQPASLSGIIRSTARTREKRLLRTEALKQERITALDEQQWDEILEYQLGVERDEGEKAVPWQGAIDDSLKEIRQRTDRAVKKRIAMAELMTDIVDKETALAREEHLQRQDKAHKIRKARRLKRQGRDPAASGLPLDELADLLNSNNDVEPDSSTASNTEDGPDSGRPASHSPEPGFSDSQNLINAIHPYESHDDSTITAPSREANQLLLAALMNGQSLREALTGPGQRSQGRWSQKATGENGWQARNDHHTVYRATINTYRLPDSGKKSQLVRVNPGASNNAKDDESRHGVEDISKADSDTALEREQIHQNRARRKEEKTRRKEEKARASEERARLHREAHERKKAAKLHEQSFAGRMKRWLRAHDLNAYESAQSDHAPPPDDSGTFAENGGIHSREAAKRPNQDL
;
A
#
# COMPACT_ATOMS: atom_id res chain seq x y z
N MET A 1 4.11 -2.60 -53.64
CA MET A 1 3.50 -1.27 -53.69
C MET A 1 3.78 -0.62 -55.04
N ASP A 2 5.00 -0.72 -55.57
CA ASP A 2 5.39 -0.08 -56.84
C ASP A 2 4.67 -0.59 -58.10
N ALA A 3 4.34 -1.89 -58.17
CA ALA A 3 3.57 -2.45 -59.30
C ALA A 3 2.11 -1.93 -59.39
N ALA A 4 1.57 -1.34 -58.31
CA ALA A 4 0.22 -0.76 -58.33
C ALA A 4 0.20 0.70 -58.77
N LEU A 5 1.35 1.39 -58.79
CA LEU A 5 1.45 2.77 -59.29
C LEU A 5 1.53 2.82 -60.82
N ASP A 6 2.16 1.83 -61.46
CA ASP A 6 2.24 1.76 -62.93
C ASP A 6 0.88 1.48 -63.58
N ASP A 7 0.00 0.72 -62.92
CA ASP A 7 -1.36 0.43 -63.42
C ASP A 7 -2.30 1.66 -63.40
N LEU A 8 -1.93 2.74 -62.68
CA LEU A 8 -2.71 4.00 -62.61
C LEU A 8 -2.41 4.96 -63.77
N ALA A 9 -1.35 4.70 -64.54
CA ALA A 9 -0.91 5.51 -65.67
C ALA A 9 -1.62 5.18 -66.99
N ASP A 10 -2.30 4.03 -67.07
CA ASP A 10 -3.06 3.63 -68.27
C ASP A 10 -4.45 4.32 -68.31
N PRO A 11 -4.69 5.25 -69.26
CA PRO A 11 -5.93 6.00 -69.35
C PRO A 11 -7.15 5.13 -69.65
N GLN A 12 -6.96 3.92 -70.20
CA GLN A 12 -8.09 3.02 -70.50
C GLN A 12 -8.60 2.28 -69.26
N ARG A 13 -7.78 2.12 -68.22
CA ARG A 13 -8.14 1.39 -66.97
C ARG A 13 -8.65 2.28 -65.84
N ARG A 14 -8.43 3.60 -65.92
CA ARG A 14 -8.90 4.59 -64.92
C ARG A 14 -10.40 4.55 -64.58
N PRO A 15 -11.36 4.40 -65.51
CA PRO A 15 -12.77 4.44 -65.15
C PRO A 15 -13.20 3.20 -64.32
N GLU A 16 -12.54 2.06 -64.50
CA GLU A 16 -12.84 0.83 -63.73
C GLU A 16 -12.32 0.92 -62.30
N ILE A 17 -11.12 1.48 -62.11
CA ILE A 17 -10.51 1.67 -60.78
C ILE A 17 -11.32 2.70 -59.97
N LEU A 18 -11.79 3.78 -60.61
CA LEU A 18 -12.63 4.76 -59.94
C LEU A 18 -14.02 4.22 -59.59
N GLN A 19 -14.62 3.35 -60.43
CA GLN A 19 -15.84 2.62 -60.06
C GLN A 19 -15.62 1.63 -58.92
N PHE A 20 -14.44 1.01 -58.82
CA PHE A 20 -14.11 0.08 -57.74
C PHE A 20 -13.95 0.81 -56.39
N LEU A 21 -13.33 1.99 -56.40
CA LEU A 21 -13.15 2.82 -55.20
C LEU A 21 -14.43 3.56 -54.76
N ALA A 22 -15.33 3.87 -55.70
CA ALA A 22 -16.62 4.50 -55.41
C ALA A 22 -17.67 3.52 -54.84
N ARG A 23 -17.40 2.21 -54.82
CA ARG A 23 -18.27 1.25 -54.14
C ARG A 23 -18.12 1.44 -52.63
N PRO A 24 -19.22 1.77 -51.88
CA PRO A 24 -19.14 1.88 -50.44
C PRO A 24 -18.63 0.56 -49.90
N PHE A 25 -17.52 0.63 -49.18
CA PHE A 25 -16.82 -0.50 -48.57
C PHE A 25 -17.75 -1.15 -47.53
N ARG A 26 -18.71 -1.95 -48.00
CA ARG A 26 -19.50 -2.84 -47.16
C ARG A 26 -18.51 -3.87 -46.66
N TRP A 27 -18.18 -3.80 -45.37
CA TRP A 27 -17.67 -4.93 -44.60
C TRP A 27 -18.71 -6.07 -44.67
N ARG A 28 -18.79 -6.75 -45.81
CA ARG A 28 -19.45 -8.03 -45.93
C ARG A 28 -18.47 -8.97 -45.25
N HIS A 29 -18.71 -9.21 -43.96
CA HIS A 29 -18.19 -10.39 -43.28
C HIS A 29 -18.50 -11.57 -44.19
N GLN A 30 -17.54 -11.98 -45.01
CA GLN A 30 -17.56 -13.29 -45.61
C GLN A 30 -17.36 -14.23 -44.43
N ALA A 31 -18.49 -14.62 -43.82
CA ALA A 31 -18.58 -15.88 -43.14
C ALA A 31 -18.24 -16.93 -44.20
N THR A 32 -16.95 -17.24 -44.30
CA THR A 32 -16.49 -18.50 -44.84
C THR A 32 -17.26 -19.56 -44.07
N HIS A 33 -18.28 -20.14 -44.72
CA HIS A 33 -18.95 -21.34 -44.26
C HIS A 33 -17.94 -22.48 -44.30
N ASP A 34 -17.06 -22.51 -43.30
CA ASP A 34 -16.16 -23.62 -43.05
C ASP A 34 -16.96 -24.70 -42.33
N VAL A 35 -17.57 -25.58 -43.13
CA VAL A 35 -18.43 -26.69 -42.69
C VAL A 35 -17.62 -27.81 -42.01
N SER A 36 -16.30 -27.68 -41.90
CA SER A 36 -15.42 -28.71 -41.34
C SER A 36 -14.93 -28.45 -39.90
N ALA A 37 -15.22 -27.29 -39.30
CA ALA A 37 -14.78 -26.92 -37.95
C ALA A 37 -15.78 -27.30 -36.83
N GLN A 38 -16.57 -28.36 -36.99
CA GLN A 38 -17.42 -28.94 -35.93
C GLN A 38 -16.62 -29.81 -34.93
N ARG A 39 -15.37 -29.46 -34.62
CA ARG A 39 -14.61 -30.12 -33.55
C ARG A 39 -14.11 -29.07 -32.58
N ASN A 40 -14.73 -29.07 -31.40
CA ASN A 40 -14.27 -28.39 -30.19
C ASN A 40 -14.38 -26.86 -30.24
N THR A 41 -15.58 -26.31 -30.40
CA THR A 41 -15.83 -25.01 -29.75
C THR A 41 -15.53 -25.25 -28.27
N PRO A 42 -14.53 -24.60 -27.65
CA PRO A 42 -14.27 -24.76 -26.24
C PRO A 42 -15.59 -24.42 -25.54
N THR A 43 -16.22 -25.44 -24.95
CA THR A 43 -17.39 -25.29 -24.11
C THR A 43 -17.08 -24.11 -23.20
N LYS A 44 -17.86 -23.02 -23.34
CA LYS A 44 -17.73 -21.81 -22.52
C LYS A 44 -17.41 -22.30 -21.11
N PRO A 45 -16.23 -22.01 -20.54
CA PRO A 45 -15.86 -22.57 -19.26
C PRO A 45 -17.01 -22.25 -18.34
N THR A 46 -17.70 -23.31 -17.89
CA THR A 46 -18.87 -23.23 -17.02
C THR A 46 -18.50 -22.22 -15.96
N GLN A 47 -19.16 -21.04 -15.98
CA GLN A 47 -18.75 -19.96 -15.09
C GLN A 47 -18.68 -20.57 -13.69
N PRO A 48 -17.52 -20.51 -13.02
CA PRO A 48 -17.37 -21.13 -11.72
C PRO A 48 -18.53 -20.62 -10.90
N THR A 49 -19.40 -21.54 -10.49
CA THR A 49 -20.62 -21.23 -9.73
C THR A 49 -20.20 -20.22 -8.68
N ILE A 50 -20.73 -19.00 -8.81
CA ILE A 50 -20.35 -17.87 -7.97
C ILE A 50 -20.53 -18.37 -6.55
N TYR A 51 -19.43 -18.67 -5.87
CA TYR A 51 -19.42 -19.25 -4.55
C TYR A 51 -20.06 -18.18 -3.67
N LYS A 52 -21.36 -18.29 -3.42
CA LYS A 52 -22.06 -17.45 -2.46
C LYS A 52 -21.41 -17.82 -1.13
N PRO A 53 -20.56 -16.97 -0.55
CA PRO A 53 -20.08 -17.28 0.78
C PRO A 53 -21.33 -17.36 1.66
N SER A 54 -21.57 -18.50 2.29
CA SER A 54 -22.61 -18.59 3.33
C SER A 54 -22.31 -17.64 4.50
N ALA A 55 -21.05 -17.19 4.60
CA ALA A 55 -20.62 -16.13 5.49
C ALA A 55 -21.05 -14.75 4.95
N GLY A 56 -21.61 -13.93 5.84
CA GLY A 56 -21.98 -12.54 5.55
C GLY A 56 -20.81 -11.68 5.03
N PRO A 57 -21.09 -10.44 4.61
CA PRO A 57 -20.09 -9.54 4.04
C PRO A 57 -18.84 -9.45 4.92
N LEU A 58 -17.65 -9.54 4.33
CA LEU A 58 -16.38 -9.41 5.06
C LEU A 58 -16.28 -8.15 5.92
N LEU A 59 -16.91 -7.07 5.46
CA LEU A 59 -16.93 -5.77 6.13
C LEU A 59 -17.94 -5.68 7.28
N SER A 60 -18.84 -6.67 7.45
CA SER A 60 -19.78 -6.70 8.57
C SER A 60 -19.19 -7.34 9.84
N ARG A 61 -17.88 -7.61 9.84
CA ARG A 61 -17.16 -8.13 11.01
C ARG A 61 -16.91 -7.02 12.03
N PRO A 62 -16.78 -7.35 13.33
CA PRO A 62 -16.71 -8.69 13.93
C PRO A 62 -18.08 -9.38 14.09
N HIS A 63 -18.11 -10.71 14.00
CA HIS A 63 -19.32 -11.49 14.35
C HIS A 63 -19.36 -11.74 15.87
N ARG A 64 -20.52 -11.53 16.50
CA ARG A 64 -20.71 -11.74 17.94
C ARG A 64 -20.46 -13.20 18.30
N ASP A 65 -21.20 -14.10 17.67
CA ASP A 65 -21.16 -15.54 17.97
C ASP A 65 -20.48 -16.30 16.83
N ILE A 66 -19.39 -16.99 17.13
CA ILE A 66 -18.67 -17.87 16.20
C ILE A 66 -18.56 -19.25 16.84
N SER A 67 -18.86 -20.30 16.08
CA SER A 67 -18.58 -21.67 16.52
C SER A 67 -17.07 -21.95 16.46
N GLY A 68 -16.48 -22.26 17.62
CA GLY A 68 -15.07 -22.64 17.73
C GLY A 68 -14.10 -21.47 17.95
N ARG A 69 -12.84 -21.65 17.54
CA ARG A 69 -11.77 -20.66 17.73
C ARG A 69 -11.91 -19.52 16.72
N ARG A 70 -12.07 -18.29 17.21
CA ARG A 70 -12.03 -17.09 16.36
C ARG A 70 -10.69 -16.97 15.65
N HIS A 71 -10.76 -16.85 14.33
CA HIS A 71 -9.60 -16.62 13.48
C HIS A 71 -9.55 -15.16 13.05
N VAL A 72 -8.51 -14.46 13.50
CA VAL A 72 -8.26 -13.06 13.12
C VAL A 72 -7.83 -13.01 11.65
N PRO A 73 -8.54 -12.27 10.78
CA PRO A 73 -8.10 -12.07 9.40
C PRO A 73 -6.75 -11.35 9.34
N VAL A 74 -5.90 -11.70 8.38
CA VAL A 74 -4.63 -11.01 8.17
C VAL A 74 -4.82 -9.96 7.08
N LEU A 75 -4.52 -8.70 7.40
CA LEU A 75 -4.45 -7.64 6.40
C LEU A 75 -3.22 -7.87 5.51
N VAL A 76 -3.44 -8.00 4.20
CA VAL A 76 -2.39 -8.21 3.21
C VAL A 76 -2.51 -7.13 2.14
N ASN A 77 -1.37 -6.61 1.70
CA ASN A 77 -1.29 -5.70 0.57
C ASN A 77 -0.72 -6.46 -0.64
N ALA A 78 -1.49 -6.60 -1.72
CA ALA A 78 -0.99 -7.10 -3.00
C ALA A 78 -1.01 -5.98 -4.05
N ASN A 79 0.16 -5.50 -4.47
CA ASN A 79 0.32 -4.47 -5.50
C ASN A 79 -0.50 -3.17 -5.24
N ARG A 80 -0.50 -2.69 -3.98
CA ARG A 80 -1.31 -1.53 -3.52
C ARG A 80 -2.81 -1.79 -3.56
N PHE A 81 -3.22 -3.05 -3.34
CA PHE A 81 -4.59 -3.45 -3.12
C PHE A 81 -4.68 -4.11 -1.74
N PRO A 82 -5.25 -3.42 -0.74
CA PRO A 82 -5.47 -3.99 0.58
C PRO A 82 -6.61 -5.02 0.51
N PHE A 83 -6.41 -6.18 1.13
CA PHE A 83 -7.48 -7.16 1.33
C PHE A 83 -7.26 -7.96 2.62
N LEU A 84 -8.36 -8.44 3.19
CA LEU A 84 -8.34 -9.35 4.33
C LEU A 84 -8.26 -10.79 3.87
N ARG A 85 -7.25 -11.53 4.36
CA ARG A 85 -7.08 -12.96 4.10
C ARG A 85 -7.53 -13.76 5.32
N ILE A 86 -8.63 -14.53 5.17
CA ILE A 86 -9.14 -15.40 6.24
C ILE A 86 -8.37 -16.73 6.27
N LYS A 87 -8.24 -17.44 5.13
CA LYS A 87 -7.61 -18.76 5.05
C LYS A 87 -6.52 -18.80 3.98
N LYS A 88 -5.60 -19.76 4.11
CA LYS A 88 -4.65 -20.19 3.07
C LYS A 88 -5.12 -21.56 2.52
N PRO A 89 -5.00 -21.85 1.22
CA PRO A 89 -4.56 -20.97 0.12
C PRO A 89 -5.57 -19.86 -0.19
N GLN A 90 -5.15 -18.83 -0.92
CA GLN A 90 -6.02 -17.71 -1.30
C GLN A 90 -7.17 -18.18 -2.21
N PRO A 91 -8.42 -17.74 -2.01
CA PRO A 91 -9.53 -18.13 -2.88
C PRO A 91 -9.29 -17.63 -4.31
N ALA A 92 -9.49 -18.50 -5.30
CA ALA A 92 -9.19 -18.21 -6.71
C ALA A 92 -9.95 -16.99 -7.27
N SER A 93 -11.18 -16.74 -6.78
CA SER A 93 -11.98 -15.57 -7.12
C SER A 93 -11.29 -14.26 -6.72
N LEU A 94 -10.80 -14.18 -5.49
CA LEU A 94 -10.06 -13.02 -4.98
C LEU A 94 -8.75 -12.82 -5.77
N SER A 95 -8.03 -13.89 -6.06
CA SER A 95 -6.82 -13.82 -6.91
C SER A 95 -7.13 -13.33 -8.33
N GLY A 96 -8.30 -13.67 -8.88
CA GLY A 96 -8.79 -13.13 -10.16
C GLY A 96 -9.02 -11.63 -10.10
N ILE A 97 -9.73 -11.15 -9.06
CA ILE A 97 -10.01 -9.72 -8.85
C ILE A 97 -8.71 -8.92 -8.68
N ILE A 98 -7.76 -9.41 -7.87
CA ILE A 98 -6.46 -8.75 -7.66
C ILE A 98 -5.69 -8.64 -8.98
N ARG A 99 -5.62 -9.72 -9.77
CA ARG A 99 -4.96 -9.71 -11.08
C ARG A 99 -5.64 -8.74 -12.04
N SER A 100 -6.98 -8.72 -12.09
CA SER A 100 -7.72 -7.78 -12.95
C SER A 100 -7.44 -6.32 -12.57
N THR A 101 -7.42 -6.02 -11.27
CA THR A 101 -7.16 -4.68 -10.75
C THR A 101 -5.72 -4.23 -11.02
N ALA A 102 -4.76 -5.15 -10.89
CA ALA A 102 -3.36 -4.90 -11.24
C ALA A 102 -3.21 -4.57 -12.73
N ARG A 103 -3.82 -5.37 -13.62
CA ARG A 103 -3.83 -5.11 -15.06
C ARG A 103 -4.49 -3.79 -15.43
N THR A 104 -5.60 -3.44 -14.79
CA THR A 104 -6.26 -2.13 -15.02
C THR A 104 -5.34 -0.96 -14.63
N ARG A 105 -4.58 -1.10 -13.54
CA ARG A 105 -3.60 -0.09 -13.13
C ARG A 105 -2.45 0.02 -14.14
N GLU A 106 -1.90 -1.12 -14.55
CA GLU A 106 -0.85 -1.21 -15.57
C GLU A 106 -1.27 -0.52 -16.88
N LYS A 107 -2.47 -0.81 -17.38
CA LYS A 107 -3.02 -0.14 -18.58
C LYS A 107 -3.10 1.38 -18.44
N ARG A 108 -3.44 1.90 -17.26
CA ARG A 108 -3.47 3.36 -17.00
C ARG A 108 -2.06 3.95 -16.98
N LEU A 109 -1.09 3.25 -16.41
CA LEU A 109 0.30 3.69 -16.42
C LEU A 109 0.83 3.76 -17.86
N LEU A 110 0.65 2.69 -18.64
CA LEU A 110 1.04 2.65 -20.04
C LEU A 110 0.35 3.74 -20.86
N ARG A 111 -0.95 4.01 -20.64
CA ARG A 111 -1.65 5.12 -21.32
C ARG A 111 -1.09 6.49 -20.91
N THR A 112 -0.69 6.65 -19.65
CA THR A 112 -0.07 7.89 -19.17
C THR A 112 1.29 8.10 -19.85
N GLU A 113 2.10 7.05 -19.97
CA GLU A 113 3.39 7.10 -20.66
C GLU A 113 3.22 7.40 -22.16
N ALA A 114 2.26 6.76 -22.82
CA ALA A 114 1.93 7.05 -24.22
C ALA A 114 1.50 8.52 -24.41
N LEU A 115 0.61 9.04 -23.57
CA LEU A 115 0.19 10.44 -23.62
C LEU A 115 1.34 11.41 -23.34
N LYS A 116 2.29 11.05 -22.46
CA LYS A 116 3.49 11.87 -22.24
C LYS A 116 4.36 11.96 -23.49
N GLN A 117 4.45 10.88 -24.28
CA GLN A 117 5.15 10.88 -25.57
C GLN A 117 4.38 11.68 -26.62
N GLU A 118 3.07 11.45 -26.76
CA GLU A 118 2.19 12.22 -27.66
C GLU A 118 2.25 13.73 -27.36
N ARG A 119 2.42 14.11 -26.08
CA ARG A 119 2.58 15.51 -25.66
C ARG A 119 3.80 16.17 -26.28
N ILE A 120 4.90 15.45 -26.46
CA ILE A 120 6.12 16.00 -27.09
C ILE A 120 5.84 16.31 -28.55
N THR A 121 5.23 15.36 -29.27
CA THR A 121 4.83 15.57 -30.67
C THR A 121 3.84 16.73 -30.80
N ALA A 122 2.85 16.84 -29.91
CA ALA A 122 1.91 17.96 -29.94
C ALA A 122 2.56 19.32 -29.66
N LEU A 123 3.64 19.37 -28.88
CA LEU A 123 4.44 20.59 -28.70
C LEU A 123 5.17 20.95 -29.99
N ASP A 124 5.78 19.95 -30.65
CA ASP A 124 6.45 20.17 -31.93
C ASP A 124 5.44 20.68 -32.98
N GLU A 125 4.28 20.03 -33.13
CA GLU A 125 3.21 20.47 -34.05
C GLU A 125 2.72 21.89 -33.73
N GLN A 126 2.59 22.24 -32.45
CA GLN A 126 2.22 23.59 -32.05
C GLN A 126 3.29 24.62 -32.44
N GLN A 127 4.58 24.30 -32.31
CA GLN A 127 5.67 25.16 -32.79
C GLN A 127 5.66 25.27 -34.32
N TRP A 128 5.34 24.19 -35.03
CA TRP A 128 5.18 24.20 -36.48
C TRP A 128 4.04 25.12 -36.93
N ASP A 129 2.88 25.03 -36.29
CA ASP A 129 1.75 25.94 -36.55
C ASP A 129 2.15 27.41 -36.34
N GLU A 130 2.88 27.71 -35.26
CA GLU A 130 3.39 29.07 -34.97
C GLU A 130 4.37 29.58 -36.06
N ILE A 131 5.21 28.70 -36.61
CA ILE A 131 6.13 29.04 -37.70
C ILE A 131 5.35 29.30 -39.00
N LEU A 132 4.35 28.47 -39.32
CA LEU A 132 3.54 28.62 -40.53
C LEU A 132 2.72 29.91 -40.50
N GLU A 133 2.12 30.24 -39.35
CA GLU A 133 1.39 31.49 -39.14
C GLU A 133 2.33 32.70 -39.31
N TYR A 134 3.50 32.68 -38.67
CA TYR A 134 4.45 33.79 -38.71
C TYR A 134 5.11 34.00 -40.09
N GLN A 135 5.50 32.92 -40.78
CA GLN A 135 6.29 33.03 -42.01
C GLN A 135 5.46 33.06 -43.29
N LEU A 136 4.34 32.34 -43.31
CA LEU A 136 3.53 32.18 -44.53
C LEU A 136 2.21 32.94 -44.45
N GLY A 137 1.88 33.54 -43.30
CA GLY A 137 0.60 34.22 -43.09
C GLY A 137 -0.58 33.26 -43.22
N VAL A 138 -0.36 31.96 -42.98
CA VAL A 138 -1.44 30.97 -42.93
C VAL A 138 -2.14 31.18 -41.60
N GLU A 139 -3.23 31.94 -41.61
CA GLU A 139 -4.10 32.07 -40.45
C GLU A 139 -4.59 30.68 -40.05
N ARG A 140 -4.46 30.36 -38.77
CA ARG A 140 -5.09 29.17 -38.21
C ARG A 140 -6.58 29.33 -38.43
N ASP A 141 -7.27 28.29 -38.93
CA ASP A 141 -8.72 28.33 -39.05
C ASP A 141 -9.34 28.77 -37.71
N GLU A 142 -9.76 30.03 -37.62
CA GLU A 142 -10.26 30.68 -36.39
C GLU A 142 -11.64 30.17 -35.97
N GLY A 143 -12.03 28.98 -36.44
CA GLY A 143 -13.24 28.30 -36.00
C GLY A 143 -13.29 28.28 -34.47
N GLU A 144 -14.48 28.54 -33.90
CA GLU A 144 -14.76 28.98 -32.53
C GLU A 144 -14.01 28.29 -31.37
N LYS A 145 -13.31 27.17 -31.58
CA LYS A 145 -12.55 26.46 -30.54
C LYS A 145 -11.32 25.72 -31.11
N ALA A 146 -10.36 26.42 -31.70
CA ALA A 146 -9.04 25.85 -31.96
C ALA A 146 -8.34 25.56 -30.62
N VAL A 147 -8.64 24.40 -30.02
CA VAL A 147 -7.94 23.93 -28.82
C VAL A 147 -6.51 23.59 -29.24
N PRO A 148 -5.47 24.14 -28.56
CA PRO A 148 -4.10 23.79 -28.88
C PRO A 148 -3.91 22.27 -28.78
N TRP A 149 -3.11 21.68 -29.68
CA TRP A 149 -2.83 20.24 -29.71
C TRP A 149 -2.43 19.70 -28.33
N GLN A 150 -1.60 20.46 -27.61
CA GLN A 150 -1.17 20.13 -26.26
C GLN A 150 -2.34 20.10 -25.25
N GLY A 151 -3.32 21.00 -25.40
CA GLY A 151 -4.44 21.14 -24.47
C GLY A 151 -5.28 19.88 -24.34
N ALA A 152 -5.59 19.22 -25.46
CA ALA A 152 -6.36 17.97 -25.46
C ALA A 152 -5.63 16.81 -24.74
N ILE A 153 -4.30 16.78 -24.87
CA ILE A 153 -3.45 15.77 -24.21
C ILE A 153 -3.33 16.05 -22.72
N ASP A 154 -3.13 17.31 -22.34
CA ASP A 154 -3.07 17.73 -20.94
C ASP A 154 -4.39 17.45 -20.21
N ASP A 155 -5.53 17.67 -20.87
CA ASP A 155 -6.86 17.32 -20.34
C ASP A 155 -7.01 15.80 -20.12
N SER A 156 -6.53 14.99 -21.08
CA SER A 156 -6.52 13.52 -20.95
C SER A 156 -5.63 13.05 -19.80
N LEU A 157 -4.44 13.62 -19.64
CA LEU A 157 -3.53 13.33 -18.53
C LEU A 157 -4.15 13.72 -17.18
N LYS A 158 -4.78 14.90 -17.12
CA LYS A 158 -5.51 15.38 -15.94
C LYS A 158 -6.64 14.43 -15.57
N GLU A 159 -7.40 13.93 -16.54
CA GLU A 159 -8.46 12.95 -16.29
C GLU A 159 -7.92 11.63 -15.70
N ILE A 160 -6.83 11.08 -16.27
CA ILE A 160 -6.21 9.85 -15.76
C ILE A 160 -5.69 10.03 -14.33
N ARG A 161 -5.06 11.18 -14.03
CA ARG A 161 -4.62 11.53 -12.67
C ARG A 161 -5.80 11.55 -11.70
N GLN A 162 -6.87 12.30 -12.02
CA GLN A 162 -8.06 12.35 -11.18
C GLN A 162 -8.69 10.98 -10.94
N ARG A 163 -8.78 10.14 -11.98
CA ARG A 163 -9.29 8.76 -11.87
C ARG A 163 -8.40 7.90 -10.96
N THR A 164 -7.07 8.08 -11.05
CA THR A 164 -6.10 7.38 -10.21
C THR A 164 -6.19 7.82 -8.76
N ASP A 165 -6.27 9.12 -8.50
CA ASP A 165 -6.38 9.69 -7.15
C ASP A 165 -7.67 9.25 -6.46
N ARG A 166 -8.80 9.30 -7.17
CA ARG A 166 -10.08 8.77 -6.65
C ARG A 166 -9.97 7.30 -6.30
N ALA A 167 -9.27 6.50 -7.11
CA ALA A 167 -9.06 5.08 -6.83
C ALA A 167 -8.14 4.84 -5.63
N VAL A 168 -7.07 5.65 -5.48
CA VAL A 168 -6.16 5.60 -4.33
C VAL A 168 -6.91 5.97 -3.04
N LYS A 169 -7.64 7.09 -3.02
CA LYS A 169 -8.43 7.54 -1.87
C LYS A 169 -9.42 6.45 -1.41
N LYS A 170 -10.13 5.82 -2.35
CA LYS A 170 -11.04 4.70 -2.05
C LYS A 170 -10.32 3.51 -1.42
N ARG A 171 -9.09 3.20 -1.84
CA ARG A 171 -8.31 2.08 -1.28
C ARG A 171 -7.77 2.39 0.10
N ILE A 172 -7.35 3.63 0.36
CA ILE A 172 -6.91 4.08 1.69
C ILE A 172 -8.09 3.96 2.67
N ALA A 173 -9.25 4.54 2.33
CA ALA A 173 -10.45 4.43 3.15
C ALA A 173 -10.85 2.96 3.40
N MET A 174 -10.73 2.10 2.39
CA MET A 174 -10.97 0.67 2.55
C MET A 174 -9.93 -0.01 3.46
N ALA A 175 -8.66 0.36 3.38
CA ALA A 175 -7.59 -0.18 4.22
C ALA A 175 -7.83 0.18 5.70
N GLU A 176 -8.26 1.41 5.97
CA GLU A 176 -8.61 1.89 7.31
C GLU A 176 -9.74 1.05 7.89
N LEU A 177 -10.85 0.89 7.14
CA LEU A 177 -11.97 0.03 7.55
C LEU A 177 -11.53 -1.43 7.80
N MET A 178 -10.65 -1.97 6.97
CA MET A 178 -10.11 -3.32 7.15
C MET A 178 -9.23 -3.43 8.39
N THR A 179 -8.48 -2.37 8.72
CA THR A 179 -7.63 -2.32 9.92
C THR A 179 -8.48 -2.32 11.18
N ASP A 180 -9.53 -1.51 11.21
CA ASP A 180 -10.50 -1.47 12.31
C ASP A 180 -11.13 -2.84 12.58
N ILE A 181 -11.45 -3.58 11.51
CA ILE A 181 -11.99 -4.94 11.62
C ILE A 181 -10.96 -5.88 12.24
N VAL A 182 -9.71 -5.82 11.80
CA VAL A 182 -8.63 -6.66 12.35
C VAL A 182 -8.40 -6.35 13.81
N ASP A 183 -8.39 -5.08 14.21
CA ASP A 183 -8.20 -4.68 15.60
C ASP A 183 -9.34 -5.16 16.50
N LYS A 184 -10.59 -5.00 16.06
CA LYS A 184 -11.78 -5.50 16.78
C LYS A 184 -11.78 -7.02 16.92
N GLU A 185 -11.51 -7.74 15.83
CA GLU A 185 -11.44 -9.22 15.87
C GLU A 185 -10.26 -9.70 16.73
N THR A 186 -9.14 -8.97 16.73
CA THR A 186 -7.98 -9.28 17.58
C THR A 186 -8.31 -9.10 19.07
N ALA A 187 -9.02 -8.03 19.43
CA ALA A 187 -9.46 -7.79 20.81
C ALA A 187 -10.36 -8.94 21.30
N LEU A 188 -11.39 -9.29 20.52
CA LEU A 188 -12.29 -10.41 20.85
C LEU A 188 -11.55 -11.76 20.92
N ALA A 189 -10.62 -12.01 19.99
CA ALA A 189 -9.84 -13.24 20.00
C ALA A 189 -8.96 -13.37 21.25
N ARG A 190 -8.44 -12.25 21.79
CA ARG A 190 -7.68 -12.23 23.06
C ARG A 190 -8.59 -12.51 24.25
N GLU A 191 -9.75 -11.88 24.33
CA GLU A 191 -10.74 -12.12 25.40
C GLU A 191 -11.19 -13.58 25.44
N GLU A 192 -11.56 -14.15 24.28
CA GLU A 192 -11.92 -15.56 24.17
C GLU A 192 -10.76 -16.50 24.50
N HIS A 193 -9.52 -16.10 24.20
CA HIS A 193 -8.35 -16.89 24.56
C HIS A 193 -8.13 -16.92 26.07
N LEU A 194 -8.25 -15.78 26.76
CA LEU A 194 -8.17 -15.71 28.21
C LEU A 194 -9.28 -16.54 28.87
N GLN A 195 -10.52 -16.41 28.40
CA GLN A 195 -11.64 -17.23 28.90
C GLN A 195 -11.38 -18.72 28.71
N ARG A 196 -10.81 -19.14 27.57
CA ARG A 196 -10.43 -20.53 27.32
C ARG A 196 -9.31 -20.99 28.23
N GLN A 197 -8.30 -20.16 28.48
CA GLN A 197 -7.22 -20.46 29.42
C GLN A 197 -7.76 -20.63 30.86
N ASP A 198 -8.64 -19.73 31.31
CA ASP A 198 -9.27 -19.80 32.63
C ASP A 198 -10.13 -21.06 32.77
N LYS A 199 -10.96 -21.37 31.75
CA LYS A 199 -11.74 -22.61 31.72
C LYS A 199 -10.81 -23.83 31.76
N ALA A 200 -9.77 -23.87 30.93
CA ALA A 200 -8.80 -24.96 30.92
C ALA A 200 -8.08 -25.12 32.26
N HIS A 201 -7.68 -24.01 32.90
CA HIS A 201 -7.07 -24.02 34.23
C HIS A 201 -8.01 -24.57 35.30
N LYS A 202 -9.28 -24.12 35.31
CA LYS A 202 -10.30 -24.62 36.23
C LYS A 202 -10.58 -26.11 36.00
N ILE A 203 -10.67 -26.56 34.74
CA ILE A 203 -10.83 -27.99 34.38
C ILE A 203 -9.63 -28.81 34.90
N ARG A 204 -8.40 -28.35 34.68
CA ARG A 204 -7.19 -29.02 35.19
C ARG A 204 -7.20 -29.11 36.71
N LYS A 205 -7.58 -28.04 37.41
CA LYS A 205 -7.72 -28.03 38.88
C LYS A 205 -8.78 -29.02 39.37
N ALA A 206 -9.95 -29.05 38.71
CA ALA A 206 -11.01 -30.01 39.03
C ALA A 206 -10.56 -31.47 38.82
N ARG A 207 -9.87 -31.75 37.72
CA ARG A 207 -9.27 -33.08 37.44
C ARG A 207 -8.23 -33.45 38.51
N ARG A 208 -7.41 -32.51 38.97
CA ARG A 208 -6.43 -32.73 40.05
C ARG A 208 -7.11 -33.03 41.39
N LEU A 209 -8.16 -32.29 41.77
CA LEU A 209 -8.92 -32.54 42.99
C LEU A 209 -9.60 -33.92 42.96
N LYS A 210 -10.23 -34.29 41.83
CA LYS A 210 -10.84 -35.60 41.64
C LYS A 210 -9.83 -36.74 41.81
N ARG A 211 -8.61 -36.60 41.27
CA ARG A 211 -7.52 -37.58 41.46
C ARG A 211 -7.07 -37.71 42.92
N GLN A 212 -7.23 -36.66 43.72
CA GLN A 212 -6.90 -36.65 45.15
C GLN A 212 -8.04 -37.17 46.04
N GLY A 213 -9.16 -37.65 45.46
CA GLY A 213 -10.35 -38.05 46.23
C GLY A 213 -11.08 -36.87 46.89
N ARG A 214 -10.80 -35.63 46.46
CA ARG A 214 -11.48 -34.42 46.95
C ARG A 214 -12.63 -34.04 46.02
N ASP A 215 -13.67 -33.46 46.59
CA ASP A 215 -14.84 -33.04 45.82
C ASP A 215 -14.45 -31.98 44.77
N PRO A 216 -14.76 -32.22 43.48
CA PRO A 216 -14.40 -31.32 42.39
C PRO A 216 -15.15 -29.97 42.45
N ALA A 217 -16.24 -29.90 43.23
CA ALA A 217 -16.99 -28.66 43.50
C ALA A 217 -16.11 -27.56 44.13
N ALA A 218 -15.06 -27.93 44.88
CA ALA A 218 -14.11 -26.97 45.45
C ALA A 218 -13.24 -26.24 44.41
N SER A 219 -13.32 -26.60 43.13
CA SER A 219 -12.62 -25.91 42.04
C SER A 219 -13.25 -24.55 41.65
N GLY A 220 -14.49 -24.28 42.08
CA GLY A 220 -15.22 -23.04 41.75
C GLY A 220 -15.82 -23.02 40.33
N LEU A 221 -15.97 -24.18 39.69
CA LEU A 221 -16.78 -24.34 38.47
C LEU A 221 -18.23 -24.69 38.84
N PRO A 222 -19.23 -24.13 38.13
CA PRO A 222 -20.61 -24.56 38.29
C PRO A 222 -20.75 -26.04 37.93
N LEU A 223 -21.58 -26.77 38.70
CA LEU A 223 -21.70 -28.22 38.63
C LEU A 223 -22.08 -28.73 37.23
N ASP A 224 -22.93 -27.98 36.53
CA ASP A 224 -23.45 -28.32 35.20
C ASP A 224 -22.37 -28.30 34.11
N GLU A 225 -21.49 -27.28 34.09
CA GLU A 225 -20.35 -27.26 33.16
C GLU A 225 -19.36 -28.40 33.47
N LEU A 226 -19.24 -28.78 34.74
CA LEU A 226 -18.30 -29.80 35.21
C LEU A 226 -18.68 -31.20 34.71
N ALA A 227 -19.98 -31.51 34.66
CA ALA A 227 -20.50 -32.78 34.18
C ALA A 227 -20.26 -32.95 32.66
N ASP A 228 -20.56 -31.93 31.86
CA ASP A 228 -20.34 -31.95 30.41
C ASP A 228 -18.84 -32.05 30.06
N LEU A 229 -17.98 -31.38 30.82
CA LEU A 229 -16.53 -31.37 30.60
C LEU A 229 -15.82 -32.64 31.08
N LEU A 230 -16.39 -33.35 32.06
CA LEU A 230 -15.87 -34.65 32.51
C LEU A 230 -16.39 -35.80 31.66
N ASN A 231 -17.60 -35.69 31.10
CA ASN A 231 -18.15 -36.69 30.18
C ASN A 231 -17.70 -36.51 28.73
N SER A 232 -17.18 -35.33 28.36
CA SER A 232 -16.41 -35.13 27.14
C SER A 232 -15.07 -35.87 27.23
N ASN A 233 -15.11 -37.19 26.99
CA ASN A 233 -13.93 -38.03 26.74
C ASN A 233 -13.18 -37.63 25.46
N ASN A 234 -13.71 -36.68 24.68
CA ASN A 234 -13.05 -36.11 23.51
C ASN A 234 -11.99 -35.10 23.95
N ASP A 235 -10.73 -35.53 23.87
CA ASP A 235 -9.57 -34.79 23.38
C ASP A 235 -9.76 -33.26 23.28
N VAL A 236 -9.79 -32.58 24.43
CA VAL A 236 -9.31 -31.20 24.48
C VAL A 236 -7.80 -31.32 24.29
N GLU A 237 -7.38 -31.48 23.04
CA GLU A 237 -5.99 -31.38 22.59
C GLU A 237 -5.40 -30.14 23.26
N PRO A 238 -4.53 -30.31 24.27
CA PRO A 238 -3.88 -29.16 24.88
C PRO A 238 -3.11 -28.48 23.75
N ASP A 239 -3.38 -27.19 23.49
CA ASP A 239 -2.65 -26.38 22.50
C ASP A 239 -1.16 -26.75 22.57
N SER A 240 -0.69 -27.59 21.64
CA SER A 240 0.64 -28.22 21.65
C SER A 240 1.76 -27.19 21.48
N SER A 241 1.40 -25.92 21.30
CA SER A 241 2.27 -24.75 21.29
C SER A 241 2.64 -24.25 22.69
N THR A 242 2.02 -24.70 23.79
CA THR A 242 2.30 -24.20 25.15
C THR A 242 2.92 -25.23 26.10
N ALA A 243 3.14 -26.46 25.66
CA ALA A 243 3.55 -27.59 26.51
C ALA A 243 5.07 -27.65 26.83
N SER A 244 5.80 -26.54 26.89
CA SER A 244 7.26 -26.57 27.07
C SER A 244 7.85 -25.86 28.31
N ASN A 245 7.08 -25.31 29.26
CA ASN A 245 7.70 -24.61 30.41
C ASN A 245 6.90 -24.64 31.73
N THR A 246 6.47 -25.80 32.21
CA THR A 246 6.09 -25.94 33.63
C THR A 246 6.40 -27.33 34.15
N GLU A 247 7.69 -27.65 34.20
CA GLU A 247 8.18 -28.64 35.16
C GLU A 247 8.47 -27.89 36.47
N ASP A 248 7.58 -28.06 37.44
CA ASP A 248 7.89 -27.85 38.86
C ASP A 248 8.87 -28.96 39.29
N GLY A 249 10.13 -28.81 38.88
CA GLY A 249 11.28 -29.54 39.41
C GLY A 249 12.26 -28.52 40.00
N PRO A 250 12.72 -28.67 41.24
CA PRO A 250 13.81 -27.86 41.76
C PRO A 250 15.13 -28.37 41.15
N ASP A 251 15.40 -28.05 39.88
CA ASP A 251 16.65 -28.43 39.24
C ASP A 251 17.14 -27.40 38.19
N SER A 252 18.44 -27.24 38.24
CA SER A 252 19.42 -26.46 37.49
C SER A 252 19.06 -25.83 36.11
N GLY A 253 19.24 -24.51 36.04
CA GLY A 253 20.30 -24.00 35.18
C GLY A 253 20.09 -23.80 33.67
N ARG A 254 18.87 -23.64 33.13
CA ARG A 254 18.69 -23.28 31.70
C ARG A 254 18.14 -21.86 31.47
N PRO A 255 18.91 -20.91 30.92
CA PRO A 255 18.39 -19.59 30.58
C PRO A 255 17.56 -19.66 29.29
N ALA A 256 16.24 -19.52 29.45
CA ALA A 256 15.31 -19.41 28.33
C ALA A 256 15.55 -18.09 27.56
N SER A 257 16.09 -18.20 26.35
CA SER A 257 16.11 -17.13 25.35
C SER A 257 14.71 -16.96 24.74
N HIS A 258 13.83 -16.30 25.48
CA HIS A 258 12.59 -15.76 24.90
C HIS A 258 12.95 -14.62 23.94
N SER A 259 13.00 -14.92 22.64
CA SER A 259 12.93 -13.89 21.61
C SER A 259 11.58 -13.19 21.74
N PRO A 260 11.54 -11.85 21.88
CA PRO A 260 10.28 -11.12 21.87
C PRO A 260 9.62 -11.34 20.52
N GLU A 261 8.37 -11.80 20.52
CA GLU A 261 7.57 -11.89 19.30
C GLU A 261 7.59 -10.56 18.54
N PRO A 262 7.64 -10.59 17.20
CA PRO A 262 7.62 -9.37 16.38
C PRO A 262 6.35 -8.58 16.70
N GLY A 263 6.51 -7.47 17.40
CA GLY A 263 5.41 -6.65 17.86
C GLY A 263 4.68 -5.99 16.68
N PHE A 264 3.40 -6.37 16.51
CA PHE A 264 2.17 -5.60 16.22
C PHE A 264 2.20 -4.31 15.35
N SER A 265 3.33 -3.88 14.77
CA SER A 265 3.46 -2.65 13.96
C SER A 265 3.27 -2.86 12.45
N ASP A 266 3.16 -4.11 12.00
CA ASP A 266 3.08 -4.45 10.58
C ASP A 266 1.80 -3.93 9.89
N SER A 267 0.69 -3.76 10.61
CA SER A 267 -0.56 -3.24 10.03
C SER A 267 -0.45 -1.79 9.58
N GLN A 268 0.26 -0.94 10.34
CA GLN A 268 0.48 0.47 9.96
C GLN A 268 1.49 0.62 8.83
N ASN A 269 2.53 -0.22 8.80
CA ASN A 269 3.49 -0.25 7.69
C ASN A 269 2.81 -0.59 6.34
N LEU A 270 1.74 -1.37 6.36
CA LEU A 270 0.97 -1.71 5.16
C LEU A 270 0.13 -0.55 4.62
N ILE A 271 -0.40 0.33 5.47
CA ILE A 271 -1.12 1.54 5.06
C ILE A 271 -0.14 2.50 4.37
N ASN A 272 1.05 2.68 4.96
CA ASN A 272 2.10 3.52 4.37
C ASN A 272 2.55 3.01 2.99
N ALA A 273 2.52 1.69 2.75
CA ALA A 273 2.82 1.11 1.43
C ALA A 273 1.73 1.35 0.36
N ILE A 274 0.52 1.79 0.76
CA ILE A 274 -0.58 2.13 -0.17
C ILE A 274 -0.47 3.59 -0.61
N HIS A 275 0.15 4.45 0.20
CA HIS A 275 0.37 5.83 -0.18
C HIS A 275 1.17 5.85 -1.50
N PRO A 276 0.68 6.59 -2.52
CA PRO A 276 1.48 6.83 -3.69
C PRO A 276 2.74 7.53 -3.19
N TYR A 277 3.90 7.01 -3.59
CA TYR A 277 5.15 7.76 -3.61
C TYR A 277 4.78 9.17 -4.04
N GLU A 278 4.99 10.16 -3.16
CA GLU A 278 4.72 11.57 -3.46
C GLU A 278 5.16 11.78 -4.90
N SER A 279 4.21 12.16 -5.75
CA SER A 279 4.58 12.58 -7.09
C SER A 279 5.55 13.72 -6.85
N HIS A 280 6.85 13.47 -7.03
CA HIS A 280 7.77 14.52 -7.34
C HIS A 280 7.13 15.19 -8.55
N ASP A 281 6.53 16.35 -8.28
CA ASP A 281 5.89 17.11 -9.31
C ASP A 281 6.99 17.39 -10.33
N ASP A 282 6.91 16.72 -11.49
CA ASP A 282 7.76 16.97 -12.68
C ASP A 282 7.63 18.43 -13.16
N SER A 283 6.91 19.31 -12.44
CA SER A 283 6.83 20.75 -12.66
C SER A 283 8.17 21.48 -12.50
N THR A 284 9.24 20.82 -12.04
CA THR A 284 10.60 21.40 -12.05
C THR A 284 11.40 21.10 -13.31
N ILE A 285 10.84 20.40 -14.31
CA ILE A 285 11.37 20.50 -15.67
C ILE A 285 10.84 21.82 -16.25
N THR A 286 11.38 22.93 -15.73
CA THR A 286 11.21 24.25 -16.31
C THR A 286 11.72 24.16 -17.74
N ALA A 287 10.83 24.26 -18.73
CA ALA A 287 11.23 24.45 -20.11
C ALA A 287 12.25 25.60 -20.14
N PRO A 288 13.35 25.50 -20.93
CA PRO A 288 14.32 26.58 -21.00
C PRO A 288 13.57 27.87 -21.28
N SER A 289 13.76 28.87 -20.40
CA SER A 289 13.16 30.20 -20.54
C SER A 289 13.29 30.66 -21.99
N ARG A 290 12.28 31.37 -22.51
CA ARG A 290 12.34 31.98 -23.85
C ARG A 290 13.65 32.78 -24.04
N GLU A 291 14.19 33.34 -22.96
CA GLU A 291 15.49 34.01 -22.92
C GLU A 291 16.67 33.05 -23.14
N ALA A 292 16.64 31.83 -22.58
CA ALA A 292 17.69 30.82 -22.78
C ALA A 292 17.72 30.32 -24.23
N ASN A 293 16.56 30.17 -24.88
CA ASN A 293 16.49 29.82 -26.29
C ASN A 293 16.93 30.98 -27.20
N GLN A 294 16.61 32.23 -26.84
CA GLN A 294 17.11 33.41 -27.57
C GLN A 294 18.63 33.59 -27.44
N LEU A 295 19.19 33.33 -26.26
CA LEU A 295 20.64 33.35 -26.05
C LEU A 295 21.37 32.24 -26.81
N LEU A 296 20.77 31.04 -26.90
CA LEU A 296 21.33 29.94 -27.70
C LEU A 296 21.30 30.27 -29.20
N LEU A 297 20.21 30.86 -29.69
CA LEU A 297 20.08 31.34 -31.07
C LEU A 297 21.08 32.48 -31.38
N ALA A 298 21.24 33.43 -30.47
CA ALA A 298 22.23 34.50 -30.61
C ALA A 298 23.67 33.97 -30.62
N ALA A 299 23.99 32.98 -29.78
CA ALA A 299 25.30 32.35 -29.75
C ALA A 299 25.61 31.58 -31.05
N LEU A 300 24.62 30.86 -31.60
CA LEU A 300 24.75 30.15 -32.87
C LEU A 300 24.88 31.12 -34.07
N MET A 301 24.13 32.23 -34.06
CA MET A 301 24.23 33.28 -35.08
C MET A 301 25.61 33.97 -35.07
N ASN A 302 26.29 33.99 -33.92
CA ASN A 302 27.64 34.52 -33.76
C ASN A 302 28.75 33.48 -34.03
N GLY A 303 28.40 32.30 -34.58
CA GLY A 303 29.36 31.27 -34.98
C GLY A 303 29.97 30.47 -33.82
N GLN A 304 29.40 30.55 -32.60
CA GLN A 304 29.88 29.75 -31.49
C GLN A 304 29.43 28.30 -31.63
N SER A 305 30.33 27.36 -31.34
CA SER A 305 29.97 25.94 -31.37
C SER A 305 29.00 25.62 -30.24
N LEU A 306 28.03 24.74 -30.50
CA LEU A 306 27.00 24.33 -29.54
C LEU A 306 27.60 23.77 -28.23
N ARG A 307 28.85 23.29 -28.30
CA ARG A 307 29.64 22.81 -27.17
C ARG A 307 30.16 23.94 -26.29
N GLU A 308 30.60 25.05 -26.87
CA GLU A 308 31.08 26.24 -26.14
C GLU A 308 29.92 27.05 -25.54
N ALA A 309 28.77 27.11 -26.21
CA ALA A 309 27.59 27.81 -25.70
C ALA A 309 27.00 27.16 -24.42
N LEU A 310 27.14 25.83 -24.27
CA LEU A 310 26.65 25.08 -23.10
C LEU A 310 27.65 25.04 -21.94
N THR A 311 28.95 25.23 -22.20
CA THR A 311 29.98 25.32 -21.18
C THR A 311 30.36 26.77 -20.95
N GLY A 312 29.63 27.47 -20.08
CA GLY A 312 29.93 28.87 -19.76
C GLY A 312 31.41 29.10 -19.40
N PRO A 313 31.93 30.32 -19.60
CA PRO A 313 33.35 30.62 -19.40
C PRO A 313 33.69 30.54 -17.90
N GLY A 314 34.26 29.41 -17.44
CA GLY A 314 34.84 29.36 -16.09
C GLY A 314 34.95 28.04 -15.34
N GLN A 315 34.50 26.88 -15.86
CA GLN A 315 34.70 25.62 -15.13
C GLN A 315 35.82 24.76 -15.72
N ARG A 316 37.02 24.91 -15.13
CA ARG A 316 38.11 23.94 -15.23
C ARG A 316 37.66 22.61 -14.63
N SER A 317 37.85 21.54 -15.38
CA SER A 317 37.54 20.16 -15.01
C SER A 317 38.33 19.72 -13.76
N GLN A 318 37.63 19.55 -12.65
CA GLN A 318 38.12 18.83 -11.48
C GLN A 318 37.73 17.35 -11.59
N GLY A 319 38.74 16.50 -11.72
CA GLY A 319 38.88 15.27 -10.93
C GLY A 319 37.80 14.19 -11.05
N ARG A 320 38.08 13.21 -11.90
CA ARG A 320 37.54 11.85 -11.82
C ARG A 320 37.84 11.27 -10.42
N TRP A 321 36.81 10.97 -9.63
CA TRP A 321 36.98 10.35 -8.31
C TRP A 321 37.42 8.90 -8.46
N SER A 322 38.73 8.65 -8.29
CA SER A 322 39.31 7.32 -8.11
C SER A 322 39.10 6.88 -6.67
N GLN A 323 38.50 5.71 -6.46
CA GLN A 323 38.36 5.10 -5.14
C GLN A 323 39.75 4.88 -4.52
N LYS A 324 40.01 5.54 -3.38
CA LYS A 324 41.17 5.19 -2.55
C LYS A 324 40.89 3.87 -1.86
N ALA A 325 41.76 2.89 -2.08
CA ALA A 325 41.82 1.68 -1.28
C ALA A 325 42.13 2.06 0.17
N THR A 326 41.24 1.70 1.10
CA THR A 326 41.51 1.69 2.54
C THR A 326 41.54 0.25 3.01
N GLY A 327 42.57 -0.08 3.79
CA GLY A 327 43.00 -1.44 4.12
C GLY A 327 42.00 -2.31 4.88
N GLU A 328 42.37 -3.59 4.90
CA GLU A 328 41.69 -4.71 5.56
C GLU A 328 41.49 -4.40 7.06
N ASN A 329 40.28 -4.67 7.57
CA ASN A 329 39.89 -4.66 8.99
C ASN A 329 39.14 -3.43 9.53
N GLY A 330 38.26 -2.81 8.74
CA GLY A 330 37.23 -1.89 9.24
C GLY A 330 35.87 -2.14 8.61
N TRP A 331 34.82 -2.36 9.43
CA TRP A 331 33.43 -2.40 8.97
C TRP A 331 33.04 -1.04 8.36
N GLN A 332 32.79 -1.01 7.06
CA GLN A 332 32.37 0.21 6.36
C GLN A 332 30.90 0.54 6.68
N ALA A 333 30.65 1.74 7.19
CA ALA A 333 29.33 2.32 7.25
C ALA A 333 28.84 2.61 5.83
N ARG A 334 27.80 1.90 5.38
CA ARG A 334 27.16 2.12 4.08
C ARG A 334 26.17 3.27 4.19
N ASN A 335 26.33 4.30 3.36
CA ASN A 335 25.32 5.34 3.14
C ASN A 335 24.33 4.91 2.04
N ASP A 336 23.08 5.38 2.14
CA ASP A 336 21.90 4.96 1.35
C ASP A 336 21.97 5.14 -0.18
N HIS A 337 23.04 5.72 -0.71
CA HIS A 337 23.24 5.91 -2.16
C HIS A 337 23.93 4.73 -2.87
N HIS A 338 24.28 3.64 -2.16
CA HIS A 338 24.99 2.48 -2.74
C HIS A 338 24.09 1.31 -3.21
N THR A 339 22.78 1.50 -3.29
CA THR A 339 21.83 0.50 -3.80
C THR A 339 21.47 0.74 -5.27
N VAL A 340 22.45 0.65 -6.16
CA VAL A 340 22.20 0.46 -7.60
C VAL A 340 22.79 -0.89 -7.99
N TYR A 341 21.96 -1.93 -7.96
CA TYR A 341 22.34 -3.25 -8.46
C TYR A 341 22.45 -3.17 -9.99
N ARG A 342 23.67 -3.30 -10.52
CA ARG A 342 23.90 -3.60 -11.93
C ARG A 342 23.56 -5.07 -12.14
N ALA A 343 22.49 -5.36 -12.89
CA ALA A 343 22.10 -6.72 -13.23
C ALA A 343 23.21 -7.37 -14.07
N THR A 344 23.99 -8.28 -13.48
CA THR A 344 24.83 -9.21 -14.22
C THR A 344 23.96 -10.39 -14.63
N ILE A 345 23.98 -10.71 -15.93
CA ILE A 345 23.27 -11.84 -16.52
C ILE A 345 23.82 -13.13 -15.88
N ASN A 346 23.03 -13.77 -15.02
CA ASN A 346 23.28 -15.14 -14.58
C ASN A 346 22.87 -16.08 -15.72
N THR A 347 23.83 -16.57 -16.49
CA THR A 347 23.63 -17.71 -17.38
C THR A 347 23.54 -18.98 -16.55
N TYR A 348 22.33 -19.44 -16.26
CA TYR A 348 22.12 -20.78 -15.72
C TYR A 348 22.37 -21.80 -16.83
N ARG A 349 23.48 -22.54 -16.70
CA ARG A 349 23.77 -23.74 -17.48
C ARG A 349 22.89 -24.88 -16.93
N LEU A 350 21.92 -25.35 -17.71
CA LEU A 350 21.17 -26.57 -17.38
C LEU A 350 22.15 -27.76 -17.39
N PRO A 351 22.14 -28.63 -16.35
CA PRO A 351 22.83 -29.91 -16.44
C PRO A 351 22.01 -30.90 -17.28
N ASP A 352 22.72 -31.61 -18.15
CA ASP A 352 22.21 -32.68 -19.00
C ASP A 352 21.44 -33.74 -18.20
N SER A 353 20.21 -33.99 -18.63
CA SER A 353 19.39 -35.10 -18.19
C SER A 353 19.94 -36.40 -18.75
N GLY A 354 20.69 -37.15 -17.95
CA GLY A 354 21.15 -38.46 -18.34
C GLY A 354 21.80 -39.22 -17.21
N LYS A 355 20.98 -39.89 -16.37
CA LYS A 355 21.16 -41.29 -15.93
C LYS A 355 20.15 -41.65 -14.84
N LYS A 356 19.57 -42.84 -15.03
CA LYS A 356 18.75 -43.59 -14.08
C LYS A 356 19.55 -43.84 -12.80
N SER A 357 18.98 -43.59 -11.63
CA SER A 357 19.42 -44.22 -10.39
C SER A 357 18.26 -44.40 -9.40
N GLN A 358 18.37 -45.50 -8.69
CA GLN A 358 17.38 -46.25 -7.94
C GLN A 358 16.75 -45.50 -6.75
N LEU A 359 15.48 -45.82 -6.51
CA LEU A 359 14.75 -45.53 -5.28
C LEU A 359 15.33 -46.40 -4.14
N VAL A 360 15.98 -45.78 -3.14
CA VAL A 360 16.32 -46.45 -1.87
C VAL A 360 15.46 -45.86 -0.77
N ARG A 361 14.56 -46.68 -0.23
CA ARG A 361 13.81 -46.42 1.01
C ARG A 361 14.78 -46.55 2.18
N VAL A 362 14.89 -45.51 3.01
CA VAL A 362 15.57 -45.60 4.31
C VAL A 362 14.52 -45.49 5.41
N ASN A 363 14.42 -46.56 6.21
CA ASN A 363 13.69 -46.64 7.48
C ASN A 363 14.55 -46.05 8.61
N PRO A 364 14.01 -45.20 9.50
CA PRO A 364 14.68 -44.89 10.77
C PRO A 364 14.04 -45.69 11.91
N GLY A 365 14.74 -46.71 12.39
CA GLY A 365 14.34 -47.46 13.58
C GLY A 365 15.37 -48.50 14.01
N ALA A 366 16.31 -48.12 14.89
CA ALA A 366 17.14 -48.98 15.74
C ALA A 366 18.06 -48.07 16.57
N SER A 367 17.87 -47.97 17.89
CA SER A 367 18.45 -48.84 18.91
C SER A 367 19.92 -48.52 19.20
N ASN A 368 20.17 -47.68 20.21
CA ASN A 368 21.43 -47.66 20.96
C ASN A 368 21.13 -48.03 22.40
N ASN A 369 21.31 -49.31 22.70
CA ASN A 369 21.29 -49.87 24.03
C ASN A 369 22.52 -50.78 24.13
N ALA A 370 23.59 -50.29 24.76
CA ALA A 370 24.75 -51.04 25.22
C ALA A 370 25.38 -50.16 26.32
N LYS A 371 25.15 -50.54 27.58
CA LYS A 371 26.11 -51.23 28.48
C LYS A 371 27.30 -50.34 28.81
N ASP A 372 27.49 -50.09 30.10
CA ASP A 372 28.72 -50.47 30.81
C ASP A 372 28.45 -50.46 32.32
N ASP A 373 28.52 -51.66 32.89
CA ASP A 373 28.82 -51.92 34.29
C ASP A 373 30.31 -51.58 34.49
N GLU A 374 30.66 -50.72 35.44
CA GLU A 374 31.95 -50.82 36.12
C GLU A 374 31.97 -50.06 37.46
N SER A 375 32.39 -50.79 38.49
CA SER A 375 33.31 -50.31 39.54
C SER A 375 32.77 -49.39 40.64
N ARG A 376 32.20 -50.07 41.65
CA ARG A 376 32.63 -50.02 43.06
C ARG A 376 34.09 -49.51 43.18
N HIS A 377 34.35 -48.32 43.75
CA HIS A 377 35.57 -47.91 44.49
C HIS A 377 35.44 -46.44 44.97
N GLY A 378 35.86 -46.14 46.20
CA GLY A 378 36.19 -44.77 46.63
C GLY A 378 35.22 -44.11 47.62
N VAL A 379 35.19 -44.59 48.86
CA VAL A 379 34.75 -43.80 50.03
C VAL A 379 35.99 -43.09 50.55
N GLU A 380 36.32 -41.91 50.02
CA GLU A 380 37.30 -40.96 50.60
C GLU A 380 37.44 -39.73 49.67
N ASP A 381 36.41 -38.87 49.59
CA ASP A 381 36.55 -37.52 48.98
C ASP A 381 35.38 -36.57 49.32
N ILE A 382 34.81 -36.67 50.53
CA ILE A 382 33.62 -35.87 50.92
C ILE A 382 34.00 -34.42 51.32
N SER A 383 35.27 -34.09 51.57
CA SER A 383 35.66 -32.76 52.09
C SER A 383 35.91 -31.68 51.03
N LYS A 384 36.01 -32.01 49.73
CA LYS A 384 36.17 -31.01 48.65
C LYS A 384 34.83 -30.56 48.04
N ALA A 385 33.82 -31.43 48.04
CA ALA A 385 32.49 -31.14 47.50
C ALA A 385 31.78 -29.98 48.24
N ASP A 386 32.06 -29.78 49.53
CA ASP A 386 31.45 -28.70 50.30
C ASP A 386 32.00 -27.30 49.92
N SER A 387 33.24 -27.21 49.44
CA SER A 387 33.84 -25.93 49.05
C SER A 387 33.36 -25.42 47.68
N ASP A 388 33.14 -26.34 46.73
CA ASP A 388 32.63 -26.00 45.40
C ASP A 388 31.17 -25.53 45.45
N THR A 389 30.37 -26.07 46.39
CA THR A 389 28.98 -25.63 46.58
C THR A 389 28.86 -24.21 47.15
N ALA A 390 29.88 -23.70 47.86
CA ALA A 390 29.86 -22.34 48.40
C ALA A 390 30.03 -21.29 47.29
N LEU A 391 30.95 -21.53 46.35
CA LEU A 391 31.21 -20.63 45.23
C LEU A 391 30.03 -20.60 44.24
N GLU A 392 29.39 -21.75 44.02
CA GLU A 392 28.18 -21.85 43.19
C GLU A 392 27.00 -21.09 43.83
N ARG A 393 26.81 -21.19 45.16
CA ARG A 393 25.78 -20.43 45.89
C ARG A 393 26.00 -18.93 45.76
N GLU A 394 27.24 -18.45 45.89
CA GLU A 394 27.57 -17.04 45.71
C GLU A 394 27.23 -16.55 44.29
N GLN A 395 27.58 -17.34 43.27
CA GLN A 395 27.28 -17.02 41.88
C GLN A 395 25.77 -16.97 41.61
N ILE A 396 24.98 -17.86 42.22
CA ILE A 396 23.51 -17.83 42.16
C ILE A 396 22.97 -16.54 42.82
N HIS A 397 23.51 -16.14 43.97
CA HIS A 397 23.11 -14.90 44.66
C HIS A 397 23.43 -13.65 43.82
N GLN A 398 24.61 -13.57 43.21
CA GLN A 398 25.00 -12.48 42.31
C GLN A 398 24.08 -12.42 41.07
N ASN A 399 23.77 -13.57 40.46
CA ASN A 399 22.84 -13.65 39.33
C ASN A 399 21.41 -13.21 39.71
N ARG A 400 20.95 -13.54 40.92
CA ARG A 400 19.65 -13.07 41.44
C ARG A 400 19.65 -11.57 41.68
N ALA A 401 20.74 -10.99 42.18
CA ALA A 401 20.87 -9.54 42.36
C ALA A 401 20.83 -8.81 41.01
N ARG A 402 21.63 -9.26 40.02
CA ARG A 402 21.64 -8.70 38.66
C ARG A 402 20.28 -8.76 37.97
N ARG A 403 19.52 -9.85 38.16
CA ARG A 403 18.15 -9.97 37.64
C ARG A 403 17.17 -9.00 38.31
N LYS A 404 17.35 -8.70 39.61
CA LYS A 404 16.54 -7.69 40.30
C LYS A 404 16.84 -6.28 39.77
N GLU A 405 18.12 -5.94 39.62
CA GLU A 405 18.56 -4.68 39.02
C GLU A 405 18.09 -4.51 37.58
N GLU A 406 18.13 -5.56 36.76
CA GLU A 406 17.62 -5.50 35.39
C GLU A 406 16.10 -5.27 35.38
N LYS A 407 15.36 -5.87 36.31
CA LYS A 407 13.91 -5.64 36.45
C LYS A 407 13.60 -4.20 36.87
N THR A 408 14.36 -3.63 37.81
CA THR A 408 14.18 -2.21 38.20
C THR A 408 14.53 -1.29 37.05
N ARG A 409 15.64 -1.53 36.34
CA ARG A 409 16.03 -0.75 35.15
C ARG A 409 14.97 -0.79 34.05
N ARG A 410 14.40 -1.97 33.74
CA ARG A 410 13.30 -2.09 32.77
C ARG A 410 12.03 -1.38 33.23
N LYS A 411 11.76 -1.34 34.54
CA LYS A 411 10.61 -0.61 35.09
C LYS A 411 10.82 0.90 34.96
N GLU A 412 12.00 1.41 35.26
CA GLU A 412 12.37 2.82 35.08
C GLU A 412 12.35 3.25 33.62
N GLU A 413 12.88 2.42 32.71
CA GLU A 413 12.86 2.69 31.27
C GLU A 413 11.43 2.76 30.72
N LYS A 414 10.55 1.86 31.17
CA LYS A 414 9.12 1.92 30.84
C LYS A 414 8.45 3.17 31.39
N ALA A 415 8.81 3.60 32.60
CA ALA A 415 8.29 4.83 33.19
C ALA A 415 8.74 6.07 32.41
N ARG A 416 10.03 6.16 32.05
CA ARG A 416 10.57 7.23 31.19
C ARG A 416 9.90 7.26 29.82
N ALA A 417 9.72 6.11 29.18
CA ALA A 417 9.04 6.02 27.89
C ALA A 417 7.55 6.45 27.99
N SER A 418 6.87 6.13 29.09
CA SER A 418 5.49 6.60 29.31
C SER A 418 5.41 8.11 29.54
N GLU A 419 6.39 8.69 30.23
CA GLU A 419 6.46 10.12 30.50
C GLU A 419 6.77 10.91 29.22
N GLU A 420 7.68 10.39 28.38
CA GLU A 420 8.00 10.97 27.08
C GLU A 420 6.78 10.94 26.13
N ARG A 421 6.03 9.83 26.10
CA ARG A 421 4.76 9.77 25.35
C ARG A 421 3.74 10.79 25.85
N ALA A 422 3.61 10.97 27.17
CA ALA A 422 2.74 11.98 27.75
C ALA A 422 3.22 13.41 27.43
N ARG A 423 4.53 13.66 27.34
CA ARG A 423 5.10 14.93 26.89
C ARG A 423 4.75 15.22 25.43
N LEU A 424 4.96 14.28 24.53
CA LEU A 424 4.63 14.41 23.11
C LEU A 424 3.14 14.63 22.89
N HIS A 425 2.28 13.96 23.66
CA HIS A 425 0.83 14.17 23.58
C HIS A 425 0.43 15.59 24.00
N ARG A 426 1.03 16.12 25.08
CA ARG A 426 0.82 17.52 25.52
C ARG A 426 1.30 18.51 24.45
N GLU A 427 2.47 18.28 23.87
CA GLU A 427 3.00 19.13 22.80
C GLU A 427 2.11 19.13 21.55
N ALA A 428 1.62 17.95 21.13
CA ALA A 428 0.70 17.83 20.01
C ALA A 428 -0.63 18.56 20.28
N HIS A 429 -1.13 18.52 21.52
CA HIS A 429 -2.31 19.27 21.92
C HIS A 429 -2.09 20.79 21.85
N GLU A 430 -0.95 21.28 22.35
CA GLU A 430 -0.60 22.71 22.26
C GLU A 430 -0.43 23.17 20.80
N ARG A 431 0.18 22.36 19.93
CA ARG A 431 0.28 22.66 18.50
C ARG A 431 -1.09 22.79 17.83
N LYS A 432 -2.03 21.89 18.15
CA LYS A 432 -3.42 21.97 17.65
C LYS A 432 -4.12 23.24 18.14
N LYS A 433 -3.93 23.60 19.41
CA LYS A 433 -4.48 24.83 20.00
C LYS A 433 -3.90 26.09 19.33
N ALA A 434 -2.59 26.12 19.09
CA ALA A 434 -1.91 27.20 18.38
C ALA A 434 -2.39 27.33 16.92
N ALA A 435 -2.57 26.21 16.21
CA ALA A 435 -3.10 26.20 14.84
C ALA A 435 -4.53 26.79 14.80
N LYS A 436 -5.39 26.43 15.76
CA LYS A 436 -6.75 26.98 15.86
C LYS A 436 -6.76 28.49 16.15
N LEU A 437 -5.86 28.97 17.02
CA LEU A 437 -5.70 30.41 17.26
C LEU A 437 -5.20 31.15 16.02
N HIS A 438 -4.28 30.53 15.26
CA HIS A 438 -3.79 31.07 14.00
C HIS A 438 -4.92 31.17 12.96
N GLU A 439 -5.76 30.14 12.83
CA GLU A 439 -6.93 30.12 11.96
C GLU A 439 -7.94 31.22 12.33
N GLN A 440 -8.23 31.38 13.63
CA GLN A 440 -9.11 32.44 14.12
C GLN A 440 -8.53 33.84 13.85
N SER A 441 -7.22 34.03 14.06
CA SER A 441 -6.53 35.28 13.75
C SER A 441 -6.55 35.59 12.25
N PHE A 442 -6.32 34.58 11.42
CA PHE A 442 -6.40 34.68 9.96
C PHE A 442 -7.82 35.06 9.50
N ALA A 443 -8.85 34.38 9.99
CA ALA A 443 -10.24 34.71 9.70
C ALA A 443 -10.60 36.14 10.13
N GLY A 444 -10.09 36.59 11.28
CA GLY A 444 -10.23 37.97 11.75
C GLY A 444 -9.56 38.99 10.82
N ARG A 445 -8.34 38.71 10.34
CA ARG A 445 -7.65 39.54 9.34
C ARG A 445 -8.41 39.58 8.02
N MET A 446 -8.88 38.44 7.52
CA MET A 446 -9.63 38.36 6.26
C MET A 446 -10.94 39.16 6.33
N LYS A 447 -11.68 39.07 7.46
CA LYS A 447 -12.88 39.89 7.69
C LYS A 447 -12.60 41.40 7.77
N ARG A 448 -11.41 41.81 8.23
CA ARG A 448 -11.01 43.23 8.20
C ARG A 448 -10.63 43.68 6.80
N TRP A 449 -9.90 42.83 6.07
CA TRP A 449 -9.51 43.09 4.68
C TRP A 449 -10.73 43.22 3.76
N LEU A 450 -11.71 42.30 3.86
CA LEU A 450 -12.96 42.37 3.10
C LEU A 450 -13.74 43.66 3.42
N ARG A 451 -13.86 44.03 4.71
CA ARG A 451 -14.52 45.29 5.08
C ARG A 451 -13.82 46.53 4.54
N ALA A 452 -12.49 46.54 4.49
CA ALA A 452 -11.74 47.65 3.89
C ALA A 452 -11.98 47.73 2.37
N HIS A 453 -12.08 46.59 1.68
CA HIS A 453 -12.39 46.55 0.25
C HIS A 453 -13.83 46.94 -0.06
N ASP A 454 -14.80 46.50 0.74
CA ASP A 454 -16.21 46.89 0.58
C ASP A 454 -16.41 48.40 0.81
N LEU A 455 -15.70 48.98 1.78
CA LEU A 455 -15.71 50.44 2.01
C LEU A 455 -15.09 51.21 0.84
N ASN A 456 -13.98 50.75 0.28
CA ASN A 456 -13.40 51.36 -0.93
C ASN A 456 -14.35 51.23 -2.14
N ALA A 457 -15.03 50.09 -2.30
CA ALA A 457 -16.00 49.91 -3.39
C ALA A 457 -17.21 50.85 -3.22
N TYR A 458 -17.63 51.11 -1.97
CA TYR A 458 -18.71 52.04 -1.67
C TYR A 458 -18.31 53.52 -1.87
N GLU A 459 -17.08 53.91 -1.49
CA GLU A 459 -16.55 55.26 -1.73
C GLU A 459 -16.35 55.54 -3.23
N SER A 460 -15.85 54.57 -4.02
CA SER A 460 -15.78 54.71 -5.48
C SER A 460 -17.16 54.79 -6.13
N ALA A 461 -18.18 54.10 -5.60
CA ALA A 461 -19.54 54.19 -6.11
C ALA A 461 -20.22 55.54 -5.78
N GLN A 462 -19.79 56.24 -4.72
CA GLN A 462 -20.31 57.56 -4.39
C GLN A 462 -19.68 58.71 -5.20
N SER A 463 -18.51 58.55 -5.81
CA SER A 463 -17.92 59.60 -6.67
C SER A 463 -18.53 59.68 -8.06
N ASP A 464 -19.15 58.60 -8.55
CA ASP A 464 -19.58 58.48 -9.95
C ASP A 464 -21.10 58.60 -10.15
N HIS A 465 -21.86 58.88 -9.08
CA HIS A 465 -23.30 59.08 -9.15
C HIS A 465 -23.68 60.55 -8.94
N ALA A 466 -23.27 61.40 -9.90
CA ALA A 466 -24.02 62.63 -10.16
C ALA A 466 -25.38 62.22 -10.73
N PRO A 467 -26.51 62.61 -10.11
CA PRO A 467 -27.83 62.24 -10.61
C PRO A 467 -28.02 62.82 -12.03
N PRO A 468 -28.37 61.99 -13.03
CA PRO A 468 -28.74 62.49 -14.33
C PRO A 468 -30.00 63.36 -14.20
N PRO A 469 -30.10 64.47 -14.94
CA PRO A 469 -31.27 65.33 -14.90
C PRO A 469 -32.52 64.56 -15.34
N ASP A 470 -33.59 64.79 -14.59
CA ASP A 470 -34.89 64.14 -14.69
C ASP A 470 -35.43 64.16 -16.12
N ASP A 471 -35.53 62.99 -16.77
CA ASP A 471 -36.32 62.82 -17.99
C ASP A 471 -37.57 62.01 -17.65
N SER A 472 -38.66 62.75 -17.45
CA SER A 472 -40.00 62.25 -17.17
C SER A 472 -40.56 61.56 -18.42
N GLY A 473 -40.26 60.27 -18.58
CA GLY A 473 -40.81 59.41 -19.62
C GLY A 473 -41.68 58.30 -19.04
N THR A 474 -42.98 58.58 -18.91
CA THR A 474 -44.03 57.59 -18.65
C THR A 474 -43.96 56.44 -19.66
N PHE A 475 -43.72 55.20 -19.20
CA PHE A 475 -44.17 54.03 -19.95
C PHE A 475 -44.66 52.92 -19.01
N ALA A 476 -45.92 52.58 -19.22
CA ALA A 476 -46.67 51.63 -18.45
C ALA A 476 -46.42 50.20 -18.93
N GLU A 477 -46.72 49.29 -18.01
CA GLU A 477 -47.43 48.03 -18.25
C GLU A 477 -46.70 46.77 -18.75
N ASN A 478 -46.92 45.74 -17.91
CA ASN A 478 -47.22 44.35 -18.23
C ASN A 478 -46.06 43.37 -18.47
N GLY A 479 -45.98 42.38 -17.59
CA GLY A 479 -45.21 41.16 -17.83
C GLY A 479 -44.96 40.30 -16.60
N GLY A 480 -46.02 39.83 -15.94
CA GLY A 480 -45.89 38.84 -14.86
C GLY A 480 -45.40 37.49 -15.38
N ILE A 481 -44.39 36.92 -14.72
CA ILE A 481 -44.04 35.49 -14.85
C ILE A 481 -43.70 34.92 -13.47
N HIS A 482 -44.67 34.13 -12.99
CA HIS A 482 -44.63 33.04 -12.02
C HIS A 482 -43.38 32.83 -11.14
N SER A 483 -43.54 33.22 -9.88
CA SER A 483 -42.82 32.66 -8.73
C SER A 483 -43.11 31.16 -8.60
N ARG A 484 -42.09 30.31 -8.80
CA ARG A 484 -42.11 28.90 -8.37
C ARG A 484 -41.60 28.83 -6.94
N GLU A 485 -42.56 28.75 -6.04
CA GLU A 485 -42.43 28.50 -4.61
C GLU A 485 -42.02 27.03 -4.39
N ALA A 486 -40.72 26.79 -4.13
CA ALA A 486 -40.21 25.47 -3.77
C ALA A 486 -40.29 25.28 -2.25
N ALA A 487 -41.37 24.66 -1.80
CA ALA A 487 -41.61 24.26 -0.42
C ALA A 487 -40.51 23.32 0.10
N LYS A 488 -39.73 23.82 1.07
CA LYS A 488 -38.87 23.03 1.97
C LYS A 488 -39.76 22.40 3.05
N ARG A 489 -39.96 21.08 3.00
CA ARG A 489 -40.46 20.31 4.17
C ARG A 489 -39.28 19.93 5.07
N PRO A 490 -39.30 20.23 6.38
CA PRO A 490 -38.37 19.61 7.32
C PRO A 490 -38.90 18.22 7.72
N ASN A 491 -38.07 17.20 7.57
CA ASN A 491 -38.31 15.88 8.14
C ASN A 491 -37.86 15.92 9.60
N GLN A 492 -38.82 15.86 10.52
CA GLN A 492 -38.61 15.53 11.92
C GLN A 492 -38.74 14.00 12.08
N ASP A 493 -37.91 13.48 12.98
CA ASP A 493 -38.02 12.20 13.70
C ASP A 493 -37.82 10.88 12.95
N LEU A 494 -36.64 10.26 13.17
CA LEU A 494 -36.45 8.95 13.81
C LEU A 494 -34.97 8.69 14.14
#